data_AF-A0A1D1YT71-F1
#
_entry.id   AF-A0A1D1YT71-F1
#
_cell.length_a   1.000
_cell.length_b   1.000
_cell.length_c   1.000
_cell.angle_alpha   90.00
_cell.angle_beta   90.00
_cell.angle_gamma   90.00
#
_symmetry.space_group_name_H-M   'P 1'
#
loop_
_entity.id
_entity.type
_entity.pdbx_description
1 polymer ?
#
loop_
_entity_poly.entity_id
_entity_poly.type
_entity_poly.pdbx_seq_one_letter_code
_entity_poly.pdbx_strand_id
1 'polypeptide(L)'
;MLVLRQTLLSDNLASPRATDVENAALCAAKHLTELLAQEPDLGIKEVVEALIGSSSEDKLQARREVMTRVLSKSLQAGDAVFTRVSRAVYLAARGVVLGGSGTAGRKMAELALQPVGGTALLDQVVEMADVLIVMAVTSVQIHRAWYECLLEA
;
A
#
# COMPACT_ATOMS: atom_id res chain seq x y z
N MET A 1 5.71 2.60 -5.81
CA MET A 1 6.08 1.87 -7.05
C MET A 1 6.08 2.72 -8.31
N LEU A 2 5.16 3.68 -8.49
CA LEU A 2 5.11 4.51 -9.70
C LEU A 2 6.33 5.42 -9.88
N VAL A 3 6.74 6.12 -8.82
CA VAL A 3 7.91 7.03 -8.84
C VAL A 3 9.20 6.24 -9.06
N LEU A 4 9.35 5.07 -8.42
CA LEU A 4 10.50 4.19 -8.64
C LEU A 4 10.57 3.70 -10.10
N ARG A 5 9.44 3.29 -10.69
CA ARG A 5 9.34 2.96 -12.11
C ARG A 5 9.73 4.14 -13.01
N GLN A 6 9.19 5.32 -12.75
CA GLN A 6 9.49 6.52 -13.54
C GLN A 6 10.98 6.90 -13.47
N THR A 7 11.59 6.79 -12.28
CA THR A 7 13.03 7.07 -12.09
C THR A 7 13.94 6.01 -12.72
N LEU A 8 13.57 4.72 -12.68
CA LEU A 8 14.34 3.65 -13.33
C LEU A 8 14.24 3.70 -14.86
N LEU A 9 13.11 4.16 -15.40
CA LEU A 9 12.92 4.36 -16.84
C LEU A 9 13.64 5.60 -17.36
N SER A 10 13.80 6.65 -16.54
CA SER A 10 14.54 7.86 -16.94
C SER A 10 16.06 7.67 -16.94
N ASP A 11 16.60 6.83 -16.06
CA ASP A 11 18.04 6.61 -15.92
C ASP A 11 18.62 5.69 -17.02
N ASN A 12 17.80 4.83 -17.63
CA ASN A 12 18.24 3.86 -18.62
C ASN A 12 17.84 4.24 -20.05
N LEU A 13 18.59 5.16 -20.66
CA LEU A 13 18.49 5.52 -22.08
C LEU A 13 18.86 4.37 -23.06
N ALA A 14 19.28 3.21 -22.55
CA ALA A 14 19.48 1.98 -23.32
C ALA A 14 18.55 0.88 -22.80
N SER A 15 17.38 0.75 -23.44
CA SER A 15 16.38 -0.32 -23.32
C SER A 15 16.62 -1.40 -22.23
N PRO A 16 16.30 -1.14 -20.95
CA PRO A 16 16.15 -2.20 -19.96
C PRO A 16 14.97 -3.06 -20.37
N ARG A 17 15.07 -4.37 -20.14
CA ARG A 17 13.92 -5.25 -20.28
C ARG A 17 12.88 -4.79 -19.24
N ALA A 18 11.64 -4.55 -19.67
CA ALA A 18 10.56 -4.09 -18.79
C ALA A 18 10.40 -4.97 -17.53
N THR A 19 10.72 -6.26 -17.65
CA THR A 19 10.76 -7.24 -16.55
C THR A 19 11.76 -6.92 -15.47
N ASP A 20 12.91 -6.34 -15.80
CA ASP A 20 14.01 -6.12 -14.86
C ASP A 20 13.69 -4.91 -13.97
N VAL A 21 13.07 -3.88 -14.54
CA VAL A 21 12.54 -2.71 -13.82
C VAL A 21 11.40 -3.13 -12.89
N GLU A 22 10.54 -4.05 -13.34
CA GLU A 22 9.44 -4.57 -12.52
C GLU A 22 9.93 -5.44 -11.36
N ASN A 23 10.90 -6.30 -11.61
CA ASN A 23 11.51 -7.15 -10.59
C ASN A 23 12.27 -6.33 -9.54
N ALA A 24 13.05 -5.33 -9.96
CA ALA A 24 13.74 -4.42 -9.04
C ALA A 24 12.74 -3.67 -8.15
N ALA A 25 11.65 -3.20 -8.76
CA ALA A 25 10.59 -2.51 -8.03
C ALA A 25 9.91 -3.46 -7.02
N LEU A 26 9.61 -4.70 -7.42
CA LEU A 26 9.01 -5.71 -6.53
C LEU A 26 9.94 -6.07 -5.37
N CYS A 27 11.24 -6.22 -5.61
CA CYS A 27 12.23 -6.44 -4.55
C CYS A 27 12.28 -5.27 -3.56
N ALA A 28 12.32 -4.03 -4.06
CA ALA A 28 12.29 -2.85 -3.19
C ALA A 28 10.99 -2.76 -2.37
N ALA A 29 9.84 -3.11 -2.97
CA ALA A 29 8.57 -3.15 -2.27
C ALA A 29 8.53 -4.23 -1.18
N LYS A 30 9.07 -5.42 -1.45
CA LYS A 30 9.19 -6.50 -0.43
C LYS A 30 10.09 -6.08 0.71
N HIS A 31 11.28 -5.56 0.40
CA HIS A 31 12.23 -5.09 1.41
C HIS A 31 11.65 -3.99 2.30
N LEU A 32 10.96 -3.00 1.71
CA LEU A 32 10.25 -1.98 2.46
C LEU A 32 9.17 -2.56 3.37
N THR A 33 8.42 -3.55 2.88
CA THR A 33 7.35 -4.19 3.65
C THR A 33 7.92 -4.92 4.86
N GLU A 34 9.03 -5.62 4.70
CA GLU A 34 9.74 -6.31 5.78
C GLU A 34 10.31 -5.32 6.81
N LEU A 35 10.89 -4.20 6.35
CA LEU A 35 11.39 -3.15 7.24
C LEU A 35 10.25 -2.51 8.06
N LEU A 36 9.14 -2.16 7.41
CA LEU A 36 7.97 -1.58 8.08
C LEU A 36 7.30 -2.57 9.05
N ALA A 37 7.44 -3.88 8.83
CA ALA A 37 6.94 -4.89 9.76
C ALA A 37 7.80 -5.00 11.03
N GLN A 38 9.10 -4.66 10.95
CA GLN A 38 10.02 -4.69 12.10
C GLN A 38 10.03 -3.35 12.86
N GLU A 39 10.01 -2.23 12.14
CA GLU A 39 10.07 -0.89 12.71
C GLU A 39 8.92 -0.03 12.18
N PRO A 40 7.79 0.08 12.92
CA PRO A 40 6.63 0.84 12.46
C PRO A 40 6.85 2.36 12.45
N ASP A 41 7.85 2.85 13.19
CA ASP A 41 8.16 4.29 13.36
C ASP A 41 9.29 4.78 12.41
N LEU A 42 9.37 4.20 11.21
CA LEU A 42 10.34 4.61 10.19
C LEU A 42 10.02 6.01 9.65
N GLY A 43 11.05 6.87 9.63
CA GLY A 43 10.95 8.18 9.02
C GLY A 43 10.99 8.12 7.47
N ILE A 44 10.62 9.25 6.85
CA ILE A 44 10.56 9.37 5.38
C ILE A 44 11.95 9.17 4.75
N LYS A 45 13.02 9.52 5.46
CA LYS A 45 14.39 9.38 4.94
C LYS A 45 14.74 7.91 4.83
N GLU A 46 14.53 7.16 5.90
CA GLU A 46 14.80 5.73 6.03
C GLU A 46 14.03 4.92 4.98
N VAL A 47 12.75 5.27 4.76
CA VAL A 47 11.94 4.69 3.67
C VAL A 47 12.56 4.94 2.29
N VAL A 48 13.08 6.14 2.04
CA VAL A 48 13.75 6.45 0.77
C VAL A 48 15.07 5.69 0.63
N GLU A 49 15.82 5.51 1.71
CA GLU A 49 17.06 4.73 1.68
C GLU A 49 16.80 3.26 1.32
N ALA A 50 15.75 2.68 1.89
CA ALA A 50 15.30 1.33 1.55
C ALA A 50 14.83 1.18 0.09
N LEU A 51 14.32 2.26 -0.53
CA LEU A 51 13.86 2.27 -1.93
C LEU A 51 14.99 2.41 -2.96
N ILE A 52 16.00 3.21 -2.66
CA ILE A 52 17.09 3.54 -3.61
C ILE A 52 18.32 2.65 -3.38
N GLY A 53 18.43 2.02 -2.22
CA GLY A 53 19.64 1.36 -1.77
C GLY A 53 20.65 2.36 -1.19
N SER A 54 21.62 1.86 -0.44
CA SER A 54 22.61 2.66 0.31
C SER A 54 23.79 3.18 -0.52
N SER A 55 23.74 3.08 -1.85
CA SER A 55 24.88 3.45 -2.72
C SER A 55 25.04 4.97 -2.83
N SER A 56 26.29 5.45 -2.69
CA SER A 56 26.65 6.86 -2.54
C SER A 56 27.05 7.56 -3.85
N GLU A 57 26.63 7.06 -5.02
CA GLU A 57 26.92 7.76 -6.27
C GLU A 57 26.20 9.12 -6.31
N ASP A 58 26.86 10.18 -6.79
CA ASP A 58 26.30 11.54 -6.83
C ASP A 58 24.94 11.63 -7.54
N LYS A 59 24.70 10.75 -8.52
CA LYS A 59 23.40 10.61 -9.20
C LYS A 59 22.30 10.06 -8.29
N LEU A 60 22.64 9.16 -7.37
CA LEU A 60 21.72 8.59 -6.39
C LEU A 60 21.39 9.59 -5.28
N GLN A 61 22.30 10.50 -4.95
CA GLN A 61 22.06 11.56 -3.97
C GLN A 61 20.99 12.55 -4.43
N ALA A 62 21.09 13.03 -5.68
CA ALA A 62 20.06 13.90 -6.27
C ALA A 62 18.69 13.17 -6.34
N ARG A 63 18.70 11.87 -6.63
CA ARG A 63 17.49 11.02 -6.66
C ARG A 63 16.87 10.85 -5.28
N ARG A 64 17.69 10.67 -4.24
CA ARG A 64 17.26 10.60 -2.84
C ARG A 64 16.54 11.87 -2.43
N GLU A 65 17.12 13.05 -2.73
CA GLU A 65 16.49 14.34 -2.41
C GLU A 65 15.15 14.54 -3.11
N VAL A 66 15.07 14.20 -4.40
CA VAL A 66 13.81 14.27 -5.15
C VAL A 66 12.77 13.34 -4.56
N MET A 67 13.15 12.08 -4.25
CA MET A 67 12.21 11.09 -3.72
C MET A 67 11.73 11.44 -2.31
N THR A 68 12.62 11.93 -1.44
CA THR A 68 12.27 12.44 -0.11
C THR A 68 11.29 13.62 -0.23
N ARG A 69 11.54 14.57 -1.14
CA ARG A 69 10.64 15.72 -1.35
C ARG A 69 9.28 15.28 -1.87
N VAL A 70 9.25 14.36 -2.83
CA VAL A 70 8.00 13.83 -3.41
C VAL A 70 7.21 13.06 -2.37
N LEU A 71 7.84 12.16 -1.61
CA LEU A 71 7.17 11.41 -0.54
C LEU A 71 6.67 12.33 0.56
N SER A 72 7.49 13.27 1.03
CA SER A 72 7.10 14.23 2.06
C SER A 72 5.91 15.07 1.64
N LYS A 73 5.90 15.57 0.40
CA LYS A 73 4.77 16.32 -0.14
C LYS A 73 3.54 15.42 -0.31
N SER A 74 3.72 14.21 -0.82
CA SER A 74 2.62 13.27 -1.04
C SER A 74 1.94 12.85 0.26
N LEU A 75 2.67 12.79 1.38
CA LEU A 75 2.15 12.43 2.70
C LEU A 75 1.56 13.62 3.47
N GLN A 76 1.64 14.84 2.92
CA GLN A 76 1.10 16.02 3.57
C GLN A 76 -0.44 15.97 3.61
N ALA A 77 -1.03 16.53 4.66
CA ALA A 77 -2.47 16.61 4.80
C ALA A 77 -3.10 17.33 3.58
N GLY A 78 -4.12 16.71 3.00
CA GLY A 78 -4.83 17.25 1.84
C GLY A 78 -4.17 16.96 0.48
N ASP A 79 -3.05 16.22 0.44
CA ASP A 79 -2.45 15.82 -0.83
C ASP A 79 -3.36 14.86 -1.63
N ALA A 80 -3.45 15.11 -2.93
CA ALA A 80 -4.32 14.36 -3.84
C ALA A 80 -3.84 12.93 -4.06
N VAL A 81 -2.52 12.67 -4.00
CA VAL A 81 -1.95 11.33 -4.14
C VAL A 81 -2.30 10.50 -2.92
N PHE A 82 -2.06 11.01 -1.71
CA PHE A 82 -2.43 10.29 -0.48
C PHE A 82 -3.93 10.03 -0.40
N THR A 83 -4.76 11.03 -0.73
CA THR A 83 -6.22 10.86 -0.74
C THR A 83 -6.67 9.79 -1.74
N ARG A 84 -6.06 9.77 -2.93
CA ARG A 84 -6.37 8.76 -3.95
C ARG A 84 -5.95 7.35 -3.53
N VAL A 85 -4.74 7.21 -2.98
CA VAL A 85 -4.19 5.92 -2.53
C VAL A 85 -4.98 5.38 -1.35
N SER A 86 -5.20 6.19 -0.32
CA SER A 86 -5.97 5.80 0.87
C SER A 86 -7.41 5.43 0.52
N ARG A 87 -8.06 6.17 -0.38
CA ARG A 87 -9.40 5.82 -0.88
C ARG A 87 -9.41 4.48 -1.63
N ALA A 88 -8.39 4.19 -2.44
CA ALA A 88 -8.28 2.91 -3.13
C ALA A 88 -8.14 1.74 -2.14
N VAL A 89 -7.29 1.90 -1.12
CA VAL A 89 -7.12 0.89 -0.04
C VAL A 89 -8.42 0.72 0.74
N TYR A 90 -9.10 1.81 1.10
CA TYR A 90 -10.40 1.77 1.77
C TYR A 90 -11.45 1.02 0.95
N LEU A 91 -11.57 1.33 -0.34
CA LEU A 91 -12.52 0.63 -1.23
C LEU A 91 -12.17 -0.84 -1.39
N ALA A 92 -10.88 -1.16 -1.43
CA ALA A 92 -10.42 -2.55 -1.51
C ALA A 92 -10.80 -3.33 -0.25
N ALA A 93 -10.45 -2.81 0.93
CA ALA A 93 -10.81 -3.41 2.22
C ALA A 93 -12.33 -3.56 2.37
N ARG A 94 -13.10 -2.52 2.02
CA ARG A 94 -14.56 -2.57 2.03
C ARG A 94 -15.12 -3.63 1.07
N GLY A 95 -14.52 -3.78 -0.10
CA GLY A 95 -14.86 -4.84 -1.06
C GLY A 95 -14.69 -6.24 -0.48
N VAL A 96 -13.61 -6.47 0.28
CA VAL A 96 -13.38 -7.74 0.98
C VAL A 96 -14.34 -7.92 2.15
N VAL A 97 -14.54 -6.90 2.99
CA VAL A 97 -15.44 -7.01 4.15
C VAL A 97 -16.89 -7.31 3.72
N LEU A 98 -17.37 -6.68 2.65
CA LEU A 98 -18.73 -6.88 2.15
C LEU A 98 -18.88 -8.10 1.23
N GLY A 99 -17.82 -8.45 0.49
CA GLY A 99 -17.81 -9.56 -0.48
C GLY A 99 -17.22 -10.87 0.05
N GLY A 100 -16.74 -10.88 1.30
CA GLY A 100 -15.97 -11.97 1.92
C GLY A 100 -14.53 -12.07 1.41
N SER A 101 -13.72 -12.89 2.10
CA SER A 101 -12.32 -13.18 1.73
C SER A 101 -12.17 -14.14 0.53
N GLY A 102 -13.28 -14.57 -0.07
CA GLY A 102 -13.32 -15.42 -1.27
C GLY A 102 -13.04 -14.69 -2.58
N THR A 103 -13.35 -15.35 -3.70
CA THR A 103 -13.05 -14.86 -5.06
C THR A 103 -13.73 -13.54 -5.40
N ALA A 104 -14.97 -13.32 -4.91
CA ALA A 104 -15.74 -12.12 -5.18
C ALA A 104 -15.14 -10.87 -4.51
N GLY A 105 -14.87 -10.92 -3.20
CA GLY A 105 -14.26 -9.80 -2.47
C GLY A 105 -12.83 -9.52 -2.91
N ARG A 106 -12.04 -10.56 -3.19
CA ARG A 106 -10.68 -10.43 -3.74
C ARG A 106 -10.68 -9.72 -5.10
N LYS A 107 -11.62 -10.06 -6.00
CA LYS A 107 -11.74 -9.39 -7.30
C LYS A 107 -12.14 -7.92 -7.16
N MET A 108 -13.04 -7.58 -6.23
CA MET A 108 -13.39 -6.19 -5.94
C MET A 108 -12.21 -5.40 -5.38
N ALA A 109 -11.41 -6.01 -4.51
CA ALA A 109 -10.20 -5.41 -3.98
C ALA A 109 -9.13 -5.18 -5.04
N GLU A 110 -8.92 -6.15 -5.94
CA GLU A 110 -8.00 -6.02 -7.06
C GLU A 110 -8.37 -4.85 -7.97
N LEU A 111 -9.65 -4.75 -8.36
CA LEU A 111 -10.15 -3.66 -9.20
C LEU A 111 -9.99 -2.28 -8.55
N ALA A 112 -10.08 -2.19 -7.22
CA ALA A 112 -9.87 -0.95 -6.49
C ALA A 112 -8.39 -0.55 -6.41
N LEU A 113 -7.47 -1.52 -6.30
CA LEU A 113 -6.02 -1.26 -6.16
C LEU A 113 -5.30 -1.09 -7.50
N GLN A 114 -5.82 -1.68 -8.58
CA GLN A 114 -5.22 -1.64 -9.92
C GLN A 114 -4.95 -0.21 -10.44
N PRO A 115 -5.87 0.78 -10.32
CA PRO A 115 -5.63 2.14 -10.82
C PRO A 115 -4.52 2.91 -10.09
N VAL A 116 -4.07 2.42 -8.94
CA VAL A 116 -2.98 3.00 -8.13
C VAL A 116 -1.71 2.15 -8.24
N GLY A 117 -1.75 1.04 -8.98
CA GLY A 117 -0.65 0.08 -9.06
C GLY A 117 -0.38 -0.62 -7.73
N GLY A 118 -1.40 -0.74 -6.87
CA GLY A 118 -1.33 -1.33 -5.54
C GLY A 118 -1.67 -2.82 -5.49
N THR A 119 -1.77 -3.51 -6.64
CA THR A 119 -2.18 -4.93 -6.70
C THR A 119 -1.25 -5.85 -5.92
N ALA A 120 0.02 -5.48 -5.74
CA ALA A 120 0.97 -6.21 -4.90
C ALA A 120 0.56 -6.25 -3.40
N LEU A 121 -0.31 -5.34 -2.96
CA LEU A 121 -0.81 -5.27 -1.58
C LEU A 121 -2.12 -6.05 -1.40
N LEU A 122 -2.63 -6.73 -2.44
CA LEU A 122 -3.94 -7.39 -2.40
C LEU A 122 -4.04 -8.41 -1.27
N ASP A 123 -3.04 -9.27 -1.11
CA ASP A 123 -3.04 -10.30 -0.07
C ASP A 123 -3.08 -9.69 1.34
N GLN A 124 -2.30 -8.64 1.57
CA GLN A 124 -2.27 -7.92 2.84
C GLN A 124 -3.60 -7.23 3.17
N VAL A 125 -4.25 -6.64 2.16
CA VAL A 125 -5.57 -6.01 2.34
C VAL A 125 -6.63 -7.07 2.65
N VAL A 126 -6.55 -8.24 2.01
CA VAL A 126 -7.48 -9.36 2.29
C VAL A 126 -7.28 -9.88 3.71
N GLU A 127 -6.03 -10.08 4.14
CA GLU A 127 -5.70 -10.55 5.50
C GLU A 127 -6.19 -9.56 6.57
N MET A 128 -5.92 -8.27 6.39
CA MET A 128 -6.43 -7.23 7.30
C MET A 128 -7.96 -7.22 7.35
N ALA A 129 -8.63 -7.33 6.20
CA ALA A 129 -10.08 -7.34 6.14
C ALA A 129 -10.69 -8.58 6.79
N ASP A 130 -10.01 -9.73 6.75
CA ASP A 130 -10.47 -10.95 7.40
C ASP A 130 -10.51 -10.80 8.93
N VAL A 131 -9.50 -10.14 9.52
CA VAL A 131 -9.52 -9.76 10.94
C VAL A 131 -10.73 -8.88 11.28
N LEU A 132 -11.07 -7.91 10.42
CA LEU A 132 -12.25 -7.06 10.61
C LEU A 132 -13.56 -7.85 10.51
N ILE A 133 -13.64 -8.82 9.61
CA ILE A 133 -14.81 -9.71 9.48
C ILE A 133 -14.97 -10.53 10.76
N VAL A 134 -13.89 -11.15 11.26
CA VAL A 134 -13.92 -11.92 12.53
C VAL A 134 -14.34 -11.04 13.69
N MET A 135 -13.79 -9.82 13.79
CA MET A 135 -14.17 -8.85 14.82
C MET A 135 -15.65 -8.48 14.74
N ALA A 136 -16.17 -8.22 13.54
CA ALA A 136 -17.58 -7.88 13.34
C ALA A 136 -18.50 -9.05 13.72
N VAL A 137 -18.17 -10.28 13.29
CA VAL A 137 -18.93 -11.49 13.65
C VAL A 137 -18.95 -11.71 15.16
N THR A 138 -17.79 -11.60 15.80
CA THR A 138 -17.65 -11.75 17.26
C THR A 138 -18.44 -10.68 18.00
N SER A 139 -18.37 -9.42 17.55
CA SER A 139 -19.12 -8.31 18.14
C SER A 139 -20.63 -8.56 18.05
N VAL A 140 -21.13 -9.02 16.90
CA VAL A 140 -22.54 -9.39 16.76
C VAL A 140 -22.89 -10.55 17.69
N GLN A 141 -22.08 -11.61 17.77
CA GLN A 141 -22.38 -12.74 18.65
C GLN A 141 -22.49 -12.35 20.14
N ILE A 142 -21.62 -11.45 20.60
CA ILE A 142 -21.60 -11.01 22.00
C ILE A 142 -22.69 -9.97 22.29
N HIS A 143 -22.84 -8.99 21.40
CA HIS A 143 -23.65 -7.80 21.67
C HIS A 143 -25.01 -7.80 20.98
N ARG A 144 -25.38 -8.83 20.21
CA ARG A 144 -26.66 -8.92 19.50
C ARG A 144 -27.85 -8.59 20.40
N ALA A 145 -27.97 -9.27 21.54
CA ALA A 145 -29.10 -9.07 22.44
C ALA A 145 -29.18 -7.62 22.96
N TRP A 146 -28.03 -6.98 23.20
CA TRP A 146 -27.98 -5.58 23.60
C TRP A 146 -28.41 -4.64 22.46
N TYR A 147 -27.96 -4.90 21.22
CA TYR A 147 -28.38 -4.13 20.04
C TYR A 147 -29.88 -4.30 19.75
N GLU A 148 -30.43 -5.50 19.91
CA GLU A 148 -31.87 -5.77 19.73
C GLU A 148 -32.71 -4.96 20.73
N CYS A 149 -32.34 -4.96 22.02
CA CYS A 149 -33.00 -4.14 23.02
C CYS A 149 -32.94 -2.62 22.73
N LEU A 150 -31.85 -2.15 22.11
CA LEU A 150 -31.66 -0.72 21.78
C LEU A 150 -32.49 -0.27 20.58
N LEU A 151 -32.82 -1.20 19.68
CA LEU A 151 -33.64 -0.93 18.50
C LEU A 151 -35.15 -1.02 18.77
N GLU A 152 -35.53 -1.68 19.88
CA GLU A 152 -36.92 -1.79 20.34
C GLU A 152 -37.37 -0.62 21.24
N ALA A 153 -36.44 0.24 21.66
CA ALA A 153 -36.68 1.43 22.49
C ALA A 153 -36.88 2.71 21.66
#